data_AF-A0A929GHK7-F1
#
_entry.id   AF-A0A929GHK7-F1
#
_cell.length_a   1.000
_cell.length_b   1.000
_cell.length_c   1.000
_cell.angle_alpha   90.00
_cell.angle_beta   90.00
_cell.angle_gamma   90.00
#
_symmetry.space_group_name_H-M   'P 1'
#
loop_
_entity.id
_entity.type
_entity.pdbx_description
1 polymer ?
#
loop_
_entity_poly.entity_id
_entity_poly.type
_entity_poly.pdbx_seq_one_letter_code
_entity_poly.pdbx_strand_id
1 'polypeptide(L)'
;MTLNKLQALLDLLLAENKFLRESIQQSDSGDAFKVAVRQWVENYSKERPHLNKCCESGELRRHDFSKLNWKDVAALRMMDYLDHAGIKVQDPSLSIKEVISDPFGQIYEAVKTGEYEFRVDFVMDMIMLFRQFSGKLKKSVPTKEKVMEWIDRHPSGLDPEIVAIRKDNRDRIIHKFIDMMDKGRIKDAKFFFEPGMSKHDKYSAMRKWWQTRLFHLRFAIRDPEVLIEMLDHSLAKKRIRQLRRAKVAGIPTFVNPYYLSLLMVDPEKHLKGADEAIREYVFYSKELVEEFGHIVAWEKEDIVEPGKPNAAGWILPSSHSTHRRYPEVAIIIPNNMGRACAGLCSSCQRMYDFQRGHLNFDLNRLKPKTSWPERLEQFMEYFRNDSQLRDILITGGDALMASDKSLEVVLDAVYNMAVKKIEDNKQRPDGEKYAEMRRIRLGTRLIAYLPHRVSKDLGSVLRDFKK
;
A
#
# COMPACT_ATOMS: atom_id res chain seq x y z
N MET A 1 3.32 17.27 24.60
CA MET A 1 4.67 17.24 23.99
C MET A 1 4.67 17.72 22.53
N THR A 2 3.58 17.52 21.77
CA THR A 2 3.41 17.99 20.38
C THR A 2 3.09 19.48 20.23
N LEU A 3 2.23 20.06 21.08
CA LEU A 3 1.87 21.49 21.02
C LEU A 3 3.11 22.42 21.12
N ASN A 4 4.00 22.14 22.06
CA ASN A 4 5.23 22.93 22.25
C ASN A 4 6.16 22.85 21.01
N LYS A 5 6.23 21.69 20.36
CA LYS A 5 7.02 21.52 19.13
C LYS A 5 6.43 22.31 17.95
N LEU A 6 5.11 22.35 17.81
CA LEU A 6 4.46 23.05 16.71
C LEU A 6 4.60 24.57 16.87
N GLN A 7 4.38 25.11 18.07
CA GLN A 7 4.60 26.52 18.35
C GLN A 7 6.04 26.93 18.05
N ALA A 8 7.02 26.14 18.53
CA ALA A 8 8.44 26.41 18.26
C ALA A 8 8.78 26.44 16.75
N LEU A 9 8.08 25.65 15.93
CA LEU A 9 8.27 25.65 14.48
C LEU A 9 7.58 26.85 13.80
N LEU A 10 6.41 27.27 14.27
CA LEU A 10 5.78 28.52 13.81
C LEU A 10 6.66 29.72 14.15
N ASP A 11 7.19 29.78 15.37
CA ASP A 11 8.14 30.83 15.79
C ASP A 11 9.38 30.82 14.89
N LEU A 12 9.93 29.64 14.59
CA LEU A 12 11.06 29.49 13.67
C LEU A 12 10.72 30.00 12.26
N LEU A 13 9.54 29.66 11.75
CA LEU A 13 9.07 30.12 10.44
C LEU A 13 9.03 31.65 10.36
N LEU A 14 8.47 32.31 11.38
CA LEU A 14 8.37 33.77 11.45
C LEU A 14 9.72 34.45 11.72
N ALA A 15 10.59 33.81 12.49
CA ALA A 15 11.94 34.29 12.75
C ALA A 15 12.77 34.29 11.47
N GLU A 16 12.69 33.24 10.67
CA GLU A 16 13.45 33.11 9.42
C GLU A 16 12.88 33.91 8.25
N ASN A 17 11.61 34.34 8.33
CA ASN A 17 10.92 35.03 7.25
C ASN A 17 10.27 36.34 7.74
N LYS A 18 11.05 37.42 7.59
CA LYS A 18 10.62 38.79 7.94
C LYS A 18 9.34 39.20 7.21
N PHE A 19 9.24 38.91 5.91
CA PHE A 19 8.08 39.24 5.10
C PHE A 19 6.79 38.62 5.67
N LEU A 20 6.81 37.33 6.03
CA LEU A 20 5.63 36.67 6.60
C LEU A 20 5.22 37.31 7.93
N ARG A 21 6.19 37.58 8.81
CA ARG A 21 5.93 38.19 10.11
C ARG A 21 5.25 39.56 9.97
N GLU A 22 5.79 40.41 9.10
CA GLU A 22 5.26 41.76 8.86
C GLU A 22 3.90 41.68 8.16
N SER A 23 3.77 40.84 7.14
CA SER A 23 2.51 40.71 6.38
C SER A 23 1.38 40.16 7.24
N ILE A 24 1.64 39.18 8.11
CA ILE A 24 0.63 38.68 9.05
C ILE A 24 0.23 39.78 10.03
N GLN A 25 1.18 40.56 10.56
CA GLN A 25 0.87 41.66 11.49
C GLN A 25 0.01 42.75 10.83
N GLN A 26 0.32 43.12 9.59
CA GLN A 26 -0.34 44.19 8.84
C GLN A 26 -1.66 43.77 8.19
N SER A 27 -1.88 42.46 7.98
CA SER A 27 -3.12 41.98 7.37
C SER A 27 -4.23 41.87 8.40
N ASP A 28 -5.40 42.38 8.03
CA ASP A 28 -6.62 42.34 8.85
C ASP A 28 -7.38 41.01 8.69
N SER A 29 -7.07 40.23 7.65
CA SER A 29 -7.68 38.92 7.37
C SER A 29 -6.71 37.97 6.69
N GLY A 30 -7.04 36.66 6.70
CA GLY A 30 -6.29 35.65 5.97
C GLY A 30 -6.30 35.88 4.46
N ASP A 31 -7.36 36.46 3.91
CA ASP A 31 -7.44 36.84 2.50
C ASP A 31 -6.52 38.00 2.17
N ALA A 32 -6.45 39.03 3.02
CA ALA A 32 -5.49 40.13 2.86
C ALA A 32 -4.05 39.62 2.92
N PHE A 33 -3.76 38.67 3.82
CA PHE A 33 -2.45 38.03 3.89
C PHE A 33 -2.12 37.24 2.61
N LYS A 34 -3.07 36.46 2.08
CA LYS A 34 -2.90 35.74 0.80
C LYS A 34 -2.62 36.70 -0.36
N VAL A 35 -3.30 37.84 -0.41
CA VAL A 35 -3.03 38.90 -1.41
C VAL A 35 -1.60 39.43 -1.28
N ALA A 36 -1.12 39.69 -0.05
CA ALA A 36 0.26 40.12 0.17
C ALA A 36 1.27 39.07 -0.30
N VAL A 37 1.06 37.78 0.04
CA VAL A 37 1.92 36.68 -0.40
C VAL A 37 1.91 36.56 -1.93
N ARG A 38 0.74 36.69 -2.58
CA ARG A 38 0.61 36.67 -4.04
C ARG A 38 1.45 37.79 -4.68
N GLN A 39 1.29 39.03 -4.20
CA GLN A 39 2.07 40.17 -4.70
C GLN A 39 3.57 39.97 -4.52
N TRP A 40 4.00 39.34 -3.42
CA TRP A 40 5.42 39.03 -3.21
C TRP A 40 5.97 38.07 -4.26
N VAL A 41 5.21 37.03 -4.61
CA VAL A 41 5.59 36.06 -5.64
C VAL A 41 5.50 36.67 -7.05
N GLU A 42 4.48 37.46 -7.34
CA GLU A 42 4.34 38.16 -8.63
C GLU A 42 5.47 39.16 -8.85
N ASN A 43 5.84 39.93 -7.83
CA ASN A 43 6.98 40.85 -7.90
C ASN A 43 8.29 40.12 -8.19
N TYR A 44 8.49 38.92 -7.64
CA TYR A 44 9.63 38.07 -7.99
C TYR A 44 9.56 37.55 -9.43
N SER A 45 8.36 37.30 -9.94
CA SER A 45 8.12 36.67 -11.24
C SER A 45 8.18 37.64 -12.42
N LYS A 46 7.99 38.96 -12.20
CA LYS A 46 8.01 40.01 -13.24
C LYS A 46 9.16 39.91 -14.25
N GLU A 47 10.37 39.63 -13.79
CA GLU A 47 11.57 39.56 -14.63
C GLU A 47 11.88 38.13 -15.13
N ARG A 48 10.94 37.20 -15.00
CA ARG A 48 11.14 35.75 -15.21
C ARG A 48 10.12 35.21 -16.21
N PRO A 49 10.31 35.43 -17.51
CA PRO A 49 9.31 35.10 -18.53
C PRO A 49 8.96 33.60 -18.57
N HIS A 50 9.92 32.71 -18.27
CA HIS A 50 9.65 31.28 -18.17
C HIS A 50 8.78 30.91 -16.97
N LEU A 51 8.98 31.57 -15.81
CA LEU A 51 8.15 31.36 -14.63
C LEU A 51 6.73 31.91 -14.85
N ASN A 52 6.60 33.12 -15.42
CA ASN A 52 5.29 33.70 -15.73
C ASN A 52 4.48 32.81 -16.67
N LYS A 53 5.11 32.32 -17.75
CA LYS A 53 4.48 31.37 -18.65
C LYS A 53 4.00 30.12 -17.91
N CYS A 54 4.81 29.57 -17.00
CA CYS A 54 4.43 28.42 -16.20
C CYS A 54 3.21 28.68 -15.33
N CYS A 55 3.15 29.84 -14.65
CA CYS A 55 2.00 30.23 -13.83
C CYS A 55 0.72 30.46 -14.66
N GLU A 56 0.84 30.97 -15.89
CA GLU A 56 -0.30 31.28 -16.76
C GLU A 56 -0.83 30.08 -17.57
N SER A 57 0.06 29.15 -17.95
CA SER A 57 -0.24 28.16 -19.00
C SER A 57 -1.22 27.05 -18.62
N GLY A 58 -1.51 26.84 -17.33
CA GLY A 58 -2.39 25.77 -16.82
C GLY A 58 -1.91 24.33 -17.10
N GLU A 59 -1.06 24.12 -18.10
CA GLU A 59 -0.52 22.83 -18.55
C GLU A 59 1.02 22.85 -18.56
N LEU A 60 1.61 22.45 -17.43
CA LEU A 60 3.05 22.34 -17.30
C LEU A 60 3.55 21.00 -17.85
N ARG A 61 4.53 21.05 -18.76
CA ARG A 61 5.21 19.84 -19.24
C ARG A 61 6.58 19.71 -18.59
N ARG A 62 7.13 18.49 -18.59
CA ARG A 62 8.44 18.19 -17.97
C ARG A 62 9.58 19.11 -18.44
N HIS A 63 9.56 19.52 -19.72
CA HIS A 63 10.57 20.42 -20.27
C HIS A 63 10.50 21.85 -19.71
N ASP A 64 9.34 22.33 -19.26
CA ASP A 64 9.18 23.67 -18.69
C ASP A 64 9.91 23.78 -17.34
N PHE A 65 9.85 22.72 -16.52
CA PHE A 65 10.57 22.63 -15.25
C PHE A 65 12.10 22.67 -15.40
N SER A 66 12.64 22.26 -16.56
CA SER A 66 14.08 22.28 -16.79
C SER A 66 14.67 23.70 -16.88
N LYS A 67 13.82 24.69 -17.17
CA LYS A 67 14.19 26.11 -17.29
C LYS A 67 14.03 26.88 -15.98
N LEU A 68 13.43 26.26 -14.97
CA LEU A 68 13.19 26.87 -13.66
C LEU A 68 14.37 26.59 -12.73
N ASN A 69 14.88 27.64 -12.09
CA ASN A 69 15.82 27.45 -10.98
C ASN A 69 15.07 27.01 -9.71
N TRP A 70 15.81 26.67 -8.66
CA TRP A 70 15.21 26.13 -7.44
C TRP A 70 14.26 27.10 -6.73
N LYS A 71 14.51 28.41 -6.79
CA LYS A 71 13.62 29.44 -6.24
C LYS A 71 12.37 29.62 -7.10
N ASP A 72 12.50 29.54 -8.43
CA ASP A 72 11.34 29.58 -9.35
C ASP A 72 10.36 28.42 -9.07
N VAL A 73 10.87 27.23 -8.74
CA VAL A 73 10.02 26.08 -8.39
C VAL A 73 9.20 26.34 -7.11
N ALA A 74 9.78 27.02 -6.12
CA ALA A 74 9.01 27.43 -4.93
C ALA A 74 7.97 28.49 -5.27
N ALA A 75 8.33 29.49 -6.08
CA ALA A 75 7.40 30.52 -6.53
C ALA A 75 6.17 29.89 -7.19
N LEU A 76 6.38 28.95 -8.10
CA LEU A 76 5.32 28.22 -8.78
C LEU A 76 4.43 27.43 -7.79
N ARG A 77 5.02 26.74 -6.81
CA ARG A 77 4.27 26.02 -5.76
C ARG A 77 3.47 26.97 -4.86
N MET A 78 4.02 28.15 -4.56
CA MET A 78 3.29 29.18 -3.78
C MET A 78 2.11 29.74 -4.56
N MET A 79 2.27 30.00 -5.87
CA MET A 79 1.15 30.41 -6.72
C MET A 79 0.07 29.33 -6.78
N ASP A 80 0.45 28.07 -6.98
CA ASP A 80 -0.48 26.93 -7.00
C ASP A 80 -1.31 26.84 -5.70
N TYR A 81 -0.68 27.04 -4.54
CA TYR A 81 -1.38 27.12 -3.25
C TYR A 81 -2.33 28.30 -3.12
N LEU A 82 -2.01 29.44 -3.73
CA LEU A 82 -2.86 30.62 -3.72
C LEU A 82 -4.03 30.50 -4.70
N ASP A 83 -3.81 29.89 -5.86
CA ASP A 83 -4.82 29.71 -6.92
C ASP A 83 -5.88 28.67 -6.50
N HIS A 84 -5.47 27.69 -5.69
CA HIS A 84 -6.33 26.62 -5.19
C HIS A 84 -6.69 26.79 -3.70
N ALA A 85 -6.43 27.96 -3.11
CA ALA A 85 -6.78 28.25 -1.72
C ALA A 85 -8.30 28.21 -1.50
N GLY A 86 -8.73 27.51 -0.45
CA GLY A 86 -10.15 27.35 -0.11
C GLY A 86 -10.84 26.21 -0.84
N ILE A 87 -10.12 25.42 -1.67
CA ILE A 87 -10.71 24.23 -2.29
C ILE A 87 -11.14 23.24 -1.23
N LYS A 88 -12.39 22.80 -1.38
CA LYS A 88 -13.04 21.80 -0.56
C LYS A 88 -12.89 20.44 -1.23
N VAL A 89 -12.17 19.55 -0.57
CA VAL A 89 -11.95 18.18 -1.04
C VAL A 89 -12.71 17.23 -0.14
N GLN A 90 -13.59 16.44 -0.73
CA GLN A 90 -14.21 15.32 -0.05
C GLN A 90 -13.28 14.11 -0.15
N ASP A 91 -12.73 13.66 0.98
CA ASP A 91 -12.05 12.37 1.06
C ASP A 91 -13.09 11.29 1.39
N PRO A 92 -13.41 10.39 0.44
CA PRO A 92 -14.43 9.37 0.68
C PRO A 92 -13.97 8.26 1.64
N SER A 93 -12.70 8.28 2.06
CA SER A 93 -12.11 7.31 3.00
C SER A 93 -12.11 7.79 4.45
N LEU A 94 -12.52 9.03 4.70
CA LEU A 94 -12.62 9.61 6.05
C LEU A 94 -14.09 9.88 6.38
N SER A 95 -14.52 9.47 7.57
CA SER A 95 -15.81 9.87 8.15
C SER A 95 -15.91 11.37 8.43
N ILE A 96 -14.78 12.08 8.38
CA ILE A 96 -14.67 13.53 8.58
C ILE A 96 -15.18 14.26 7.32
N LYS A 97 -16.04 15.26 7.55
CA LYS A 97 -16.60 16.14 6.50
C LYS A 97 -15.50 17.01 5.90
N GLU A 98 -15.50 17.09 4.56
CA GLU A 98 -14.89 18.12 3.71
C GLU A 98 -13.59 18.77 4.24
N VAL A 99 -12.44 18.42 3.65
CA VAL A 99 -11.15 19.02 3.97
C VAL A 99 -10.95 20.29 3.14
N ILE A 100 -10.64 21.41 3.80
CA ILE A 100 -10.32 22.67 3.12
C ILE A 100 -8.80 22.77 2.97
N SER A 101 -8.33 22.98 1.73
CA SER A 101 -6.93 23.29 1.45
C SER A 101 -6.74 24.80 1.40
N ASP A 102 -6.20 25.39 2.46
CA ASP A 102 -5.76 26.80 2.46
C ASP A 102 -4.46 26.96 3.27
N PRO A 103 -3.29 26.56 2.72
CA PRO A 103 -2.03 26.55 3.47
C PRO A 103 -1.66 27.91 4.08
N PHE A 104 -1.83 29.01 3.34
CA PHE A 104 -1.47 30.34 3.82
C PHE A 104 -2.51 30.90 4.78
N GLY A 105 -3.80 30.66 4.55
CA GLY A 105 -4.86 31.01 5.50
C GLY A 105 -4.69 30.27 6.84
N GLN A 106 -4.35 28.98 6.80
CA GLN A 106 -4.08 28.18 7.98
C GLN A 106 -2.89 28.70 8.79
N ILE A 107 -1.80 29.11 8.14
CA ILE A 107 -0.66 29.73 8.82
C ILE A 107 -1.05 31.09 9.43
N TYR A 108 -1.80 31.92 8.70
CA TYR A 108 -2.27 33.21 9.21
C TYR A 108 -3.10 33.02 10.48
N GLU A 109 -4.09 32.14 10.43
CA GLU A 109 -5.01 31.87 11.55
C GLU A 109 -4.23 31.36 12.76
N ALA A 110 -3.37 30.36 12.56
CA ALA A 110 -2.55 29.79 13.62
C ALA A 110 -1.65 30.80 14.33
N VAL A 111 -1.14 31.80 13.60
CA VAL A 111 -0.31 32.86 14.19
C VAL A 111 -1.16 33.91 14.91
N LYS A 112 -2.36 34.23 14.41
CA LYS A 112 -3.23 35.28 14.98
C LYS A 112 -4.01 34.81 16.21
N THR A 113 -4.55 33.60 16.18
CA THR A 113 -5.43 33.08 17.24
C THR A 113 -4.75 32.04 18.12
N GLY A 114 -3.65 31.44 17.65
CA GLY A 114 -3.00 30.31 18.32
C GLY A 114 -3.73 28.98 18.09
N GLU A 115 -4.82 28.97 17.32
CA GLU A 115 -5.59 27.79 16.98
C GLU A 115 -5.14 27.19 15.65
N TYR A 116 -4.98 25.87 15.58
CA TYR A 116 -4.51 25.21 14.36
C TYR A 116 -5.10 23.81 14.21
N GLU A 117 -5.39 23.44 12.96
CA GLU A 117 -5.92 22.12 12.56
C GLU A 117 -4.96 21.38 11.61
N PHE A 118 -3.65 21.52 11.81
CA PHE A 118 -2.64 20.85 10.99
C PHE A 118 -1.57 20.14 11.82
N ARG A 119 -0.83 19.22 11.18
CA ARG A 119 0.25 18.44 11.80
C ARG A 119 1.59 19.17 11.73
N VAL A 120 2.55 18.75 12.54
CA VAL A 120 3.92 19.27 12.56
C VAL A 120 4.59 19.23 11.18
N ASP A 121 4.31 18.18 10.39
CA ASP A 121 4.90 17.99 9.07
C ASP A 121 4.51 19.11 8.08
N PHE A 122 3.31 19.66 8.23
CA PHE A 122 2.85 20.80 7.42
C PHE A 122 3.71 22.04 7.66
N VAL A 123 3.97 22.40 8.92
CA VAL A 123 4.80 23.57 9.25
C VAL A 123 6.24 23.35 8.79
N MET A 124 6.77 22.13 8.93
CA MET A 124 8.11 21.79 8.42
C MET A 124 8.21 21.98 6.90
N ASP A 125 7.21 21.53 6.15
CA ASP A 125 7.17 21.71 4.70
C ASP A 125 7.03 23.20 4.32
N MET A 126 6.23 24.00 5.05
CA MET A 126 6.17 25.45 4.86
C MET A 126 7.53 26.12 5.13
N ILE A 127 8.23 25.77 6.21
CA ILE A 127 9.58 26.28 6.47
C ILE A 127 10.52 25.97 5.31
N MET A 128 10.50 24.74 4.79
CA MET A 128 11.36 24.37 3.66
C MET A 128 10.97 25.09 2.37
N LEU A 129 9.68 25.28 2.11
CA LEU A 129 9.16 26.07 0.98
C LEU A 129 9.65 27.52 1.06
N PHE A 130 9.55 28.17 2.22
CA PHE A 130 10.03 29.54 2.37
C PHE A 130 11.55 29.66 2.38
N ARG A 131 12.28 28.66 2.87
CA ARG A 131 13.75 28.59 2.70
C ARG A 131 14.13 28.44 1.24
N GLN A 132 13.38 27.65 0.46
CA GLN A 132 13.56 27.52 -0.99
C GLN A 132 13.29 28.86 -1.69
N PHE A 133 12.17 29.51 -1.37
CA PHE A 133 11.80 30.78 -1.99
C PHE A 133 12.73 31.94 -1.57
N SER A 134 13.23 31.95 -0.33
CA SER A 134 14.22 32.96 0.09
C SER A 134 15.63 32.70 -0.46
N GLY A 135 15.87 31.54 -1.11
CA GLY A 135 17.19 31.15 -1.60
C GLY A 135 18.14 30.59 -0.51
N LYS A 136 17.65 30.45 0.73
CA LYS A 136 18.40 29.84 1.84
C LYS A 136 18.58 28.33 1.67
N LEU A 137 17.56 27.64 1.13
CA LEU A 137 17.65 26.22 0.80
C LEU A 137 18.27 26.07 -0.59
N LYS A 138 19.45 25.46 -0.66
CA LYS A 138 20.10 25.12 -1.93
C LYS A 138 19.65 23.73 -2.37
N LYS A 139 19.39 23.55 -3.67
CA LYS A 139 19.13 22.24 -4.25
C LYS A 139 20.39 21.38 -4.11
N SER A 140 20.25 20.24 -3.43
CA SER A 140 21.30 19.25 -3.30
C SER A 140 20.72 17.89 -3.70
N VAL A 141 21.34 17.25 -4.69
CA VAL A 141 21.04 15.87 -5.05
C VAL A 141 22.06 15.00 -4.32
N PRO A 142 21.64 14.07 -3.45
CA PRO A 142 22.57 13.23 -2.73
C PRO A 142 23.36 12.37 -3.72
N THR A 143 24.65 12.18 -3.45
CA THR A 143 25.46 11.23 -4.23
C THR A 143 25.01 9.80 -3.93
N LYS A 144 25.41 8.85 -4.78
CA LYS A 144 25.13 7.43 -4.54
C LYS A 144 25.70 6.99 -3.18
N GLU A 145 26.91 7.43 -2.85
CA GLU A 145 27.59 7.11 -1.59
C GLU A 145 26.79 7.63 -0.40
N LYS A 146 26.24 8.85 -0.51
CA LYS A 146 25.39 9.40 0.56
C LYS A 146 24.08 8.64 0.73
N VAL A 147 23.48 8.20 -0.37
CA VAL A 147 22.29 7.33 -0.33
C VAL A 147 22.61 5.99 0.31
N MET A 148 23.74 5.38 -0.04
CA MET A 148 24.21 4.13 0.57
C MET A 148 24.48 4.30 2.06
N GLU A 149 25.17 5.37 2.47
CA GLU A 149 25.39 5.71 3.88
C GLU A 149 24.06 5.80 4.64
N TRP A 150 23.02 6.41 4.05
CA TRP A 150 21.71 6.48 4.68
C TRP A 150 21.00 5.14 4.82
N ILE A 151 21.15 4.26 3.82
CA ILE A 151 20.62 2.89 3.84
C ILE A 151 21.34 2.07 4.92
N ASP A 152 22.66 2.16 4.99
CA ASP A 152 23.52 1.39 5.89
C ASP A 152 23.37 1.80 7.37
N ARG A 153 22.67 2.90 7.67
CA ARG A 153 22.28 3.26 9.06
C ARG A 153 21.30 2.27 9.68
N HIS A 154 20.65 1.43 8.87
CA HIS A 154 19.66 0.48 9.33
C HIS A 154 20.11 -0.95 8.99
N PRO A 155 19.90 -1.92 9.88
CA PRO A 155 20.19 -3.31 9.56
C PRO A 155 19.43 -3.77 8.31
N SER A 156 20.11 -4.51 7.44
CA SER A 156 19.52 -5.09 6.23
C SER A 156 18.47 -6.16 6.54
N GLY A 157 18.54 -6.73 7.75
CA GLY A 157 17.76 -7.89 8.16
C GLY A 157 18.37 -9.22 7.69
N LEU A 158 19.50 -9.19 6.99
CA LEU A 158 20.34 -10.35 6.69
C LEU A 158 21.57 -10.42 7.59
N ASP A 159 21.72 -9.45 8.49
CA ASP A 159 22.78 -9.37 9.50
C ASP A 159 22.78 -10.65 10.35
N PRO A 160 23.96 -11.26 10.65
CA PRO A 160 24.04 -12.51 11.39
C PRO A 160 23.27 -12.51 12.72
N GLU A 161 23.33 -11.40 13.46
CA GLU A 161 22.60 -11.18 14.70
C GLU A 161 21.07 -11.26 14.48
N ILE A 162 20.55 -10.56 13.48
CA ILE A 162 19.11 -10.58 13.16
C ILE A 162 18.68 -11.96 12.67
N VAL A 163 19.51 -12.65 11.88
CA VAL A 163 19.24 -14.01 11.43
C VAL A 163 19.18 -14.98 12.62
N ALA A 164 20.04 -14.81 13.63
CA ALA A 164 19.98 -15.60 14.86
C ALA A 164 18.68 -15.34 15.62
N ILE A 165 18.31 -14.07 15.85
CA ILE A 165 17.06 -13.69 16.52
C ILE A 165 15.83 -14.30 15.81
N ARG A 166 15.80 -14.29 14.48
CA ARG A 166 14.69 -14.89 13.71
C ARG A 166 14.64 -16.42 13.83
N LYS A 167 15.78 -17.10 13.99
CA LYS A 167 15.81 -18.54 14.28
C LYS A 167 15.24 -18.82 15.67
N ASP A 168 15.61 -18.02 16.67
CA ASP A 168 15.10 -18.14 18.04
C ASP A 168 13.59 -17.87 18.09
N ASN A 169 13.11 -16.85 17.36
CA ASN A 169 11.70 -16.58 17.20
C ASN A 169 10.92 -17.76 16.60
N ARG A 170 11.45 -18.38 15.53
CA ARG A 170 10.86 -19.60 14.96
C ARG A 170 10.77 -20.69 16.02
N ASP A 171 11.86 -20.96 16.72
CA ASP A 171 11.94 -22.07 17.66
C ASP A 171 10.99 -21.86 18.85
N ARG A 172 10.88 -20.62 19.34
CA ARG A 172 9.88 -20.20 20.33
C ARG A 172 8.44 -20.44 19.83
N ILE A 173 8.12 -20.03 18.59
CA ILE A 173 6.78 -20.25 18.00
C ILE A 173 6.50 -21.75 17.87
N ILE A 174 7.47 -22.55 17.43
CA ILE A 174 7.35 -24.01 17.36
C ILE A 174 7.03 -24.59 18.73
N HIS A 175 7.78 -24.23 19.78
CA HIS A 175 7.52 -24.73 21.13
C HIS A 175 6.13 -24.36 21.65
N LYS A 176 5.66 -23.13 21.40
CA LYS A 176 4.29 -22.72 21.75
C LYS A 176 3.25 -23.54 20.98
N PHE A 177 3.45 -23.82 19.69
CA PHE A 177 2.53 -24.70 18.95
C PHE A 177 2.52 -26.13 19.48
N ILE A 178 3.67 -26.71 19.85
CA ILE A 178 3.72 -28.04 20.47
C ILE A 178 2.88 -28.05 21.74
N ASP A 179 3.07 -27.07 22.63
CA ASP A 179 2.32 -26.96 23.88
C ASP A 179 0.81 -26.79 23.62
N MET A 180 0.43 -25.96 22.65
CA MET A 180 -0.97 -25.79 22.27
C MET A 180 -1.60 -27.07 21.70
N MET A 181 -0.86 -27.84 20.90
CA MET A 181 -1.34 -29.11 20.35
C MET A 181 -1.47 -30.18 21.45
N ASP A 182 -0.49 -30.26 22.35
CA ASP A 182 -0.51 -31.19 23.49
C ASP A 182 -1.68 -30.89 24.45
N LYS A 183 -2.01 -29.61 24.64
CA LYS A 183 -3.19 -29.17 25.39
C LYS A 183 -4.50 -29.26 24.61
N GLY A 184 -4.48 -29.70 23.35
CA GLY A 184 -5.65 -29.80 22.48
C GLY A 184 -6.26 -28.47 22.04
N ARG A 185 -5.58 -27.33 22.24
CA ARG A 185 -5.99 -25.99 21.79
C ARG A 185 -5.91 -25.85 20.27
N ILE A 186 -5.03 -26.61 19.63
CA ILE A 186 -4.91 -26.71 18.17
C ILE A 186 -5.01 -28.18 17.78
N LYS A 187 -5.83 -28.47 16.78
CA LYS A 187 -5.96 -29.79 16.16
C LYS A 187 -5.92 -29.62 14.65
N ASP A 188 -5.19 -30.50 13.97
CA ASP A 188 -5.09 -30.49 12.52
C ASP A 188 -5.05 -31.91 11.97
N ALA A 189 -5.79 -32.17 10.89
CA ALA A 189 -5.87 -33.51 10.31
C ALA A 189 -4.59 -33.97 9.59
N LYS A 190 -3.73 -33.04 9.17
CA LYS A 190 -2.49 -33.34 8.43
C LYS A 190 -1.24 -33.17 9.29
N PHE A 191 -1.27 -32.21 10.20
CA PHE A 191 -0.14 -31.87 11.06
C PHE A 191 -0.50 -32.23 12.51
N PHE A 192 -0.28 -33.49 12.88
CA PHE A 192 -0.54 -34.00 14.22
C PHE A 192 0.65 -34.82 14.72
N PHE A 193 0.73 -35.00 16.03
CA PHE A 193 1.74 -35.85 16.66
C PHE A 193 1.16 -37.21 16.95
N GLU A 194 1.94 -38.26 16.71
CA GLU A 194 1.58 -39.61 17.13
C GLU A 194 1.62 -39.71 18.67
N PRO A 195 0.77 -40.57 19.27
CA PRO A 195 0.83 -40.84 20.70
C PRO A 195 2.23 -41.29 21.14
N GLY A 196 2.72 -40.76 22.27
CA GLY A 196 4.00 -41.15 22.85
C GLY A 196 5.24 -40.47 22.23
N MET A 197 5.11 -39.58 21.24
CA MET A 197 6.25 -38.81 20.72
C MET A 197 6.92 -37.98 21.83
N SER A 198 8.26 -38.00 21.87
CA SER A 198 9.03 -37.17 22.79
C SER A 198 8.97 -35.69 22.40
N LYS A 199 9.32 -34.77 23.32
CA LYS A 199 9.41 -33.33 23.00
C LYS A 199 10.38 -33.05 21.84
N HIS A 200 11.49 -33.78 21.79
CA HIS A 200 12.49 -33.66 20.73
C HIS A 200 11.94 -34.12 19.37
N ASP A 201 11.19 -35.22 19.33
CA ASP A 201 10.60 -35.73 18.08
C ASP A 201 9.50 -34.81 17.56
N LYS A 202 8.67 -34.26 18.47
CA LYS A 202 7.66 -33.24 18.13
C LYS A 202 8.31 -31.99 17.52
N TYR A 203 9.38 -31.50 18.14
CA TYR A 203 10.15 -30.37 17.61
C TYR A 203 10.73 -30.68 16.22
N SER A 204 11.34 -31.86 16.06
CA SER A 204 11.86 -32.31 14.77
C SER A 204 10.78 -32.43 13.69
N ALA A 205 9.60 -32.93 14.04
CA ALA A 205 8.45 -33.00 13.14
C ALA A 205 7.98 -31.59 12.74
N MET A 206 7.81 -30.67 13.70
CA MET A 206 7.42 -29.29 13.40
C MET A 206 8.46 -28.57 12.53
N ARG A 207 9.76 -28.81 12.75
CA ARG A 207 10.83 -28.27 11.90
C ARG A 207 10.73 -28.73 10.44
N LYS A 208 10.30 -29.99 10.22
CA LYS A 208 9.99 -30.50 8.87
C LYS A 208 8.74 -29.83 8.31
N TRP A 209 7.66 -29.74 9.10
CA TRP A 209 6.42 -29.08 8.67
C TRP A 209 6.61 -27.61 8.32
N TRP A 210 7.47 -26.90 9.06
CA TRP A 210 7.85 -25.51 8.82
C TRP A 210 8.36 -25.26 7.41
N GLN A 211 8.95 -26.26 6.74
CA GLN A 211 9.42 -26.13 5.36
C GLN A 211 8.28 -26.15 4.32
N THR A 212 7.04 -26.38 4.75
CA THR A 212 5.89 -26.51 3.85
C THR A 212 5.00 -25.26 3.90
N ARG A 213 4.60 -24.74 2.73
CA ARG A 213 3.66 -23.60 2.68
C ARG A 213 2.33 -23.91 3.39
N LEU A 214 1.89 -25.17 3.32
CA LEU A 214 0.59 -25.58 3.85
C LEU A 214 0.55 -25.51 5.37
N PHE A 215 1.65 -25.84 6.05
CA PHE A 215 1.77 -25.67 7.50
C PHE A 215 1.52 -24.21 7.89
N HIS A 216 2.21 -23.28 7.24
CA HIS A 216 2.08 -21.85 7.52
C HIS A 216 0.66 -21.30 7.33
N LEU A 217 -0.08 -21.83 6.35
CA LEU A 217 -1.46 -21.41 6.10
C LEU A 217 -2.46 -22.02 7.10
N ARG A 218 -2.25 -23.29 7.49
CA ARG A 218 -3.13 -23.98 8.45
C ARG A 218 -2.92 -23.47 9.87
N PHE A 219 -1.66 -23.23 10.26
CA PHE A 219 -1.26 -22.67 11.55
C PHE A 219 -1.20 -21.14 11.57
N ALA A 220 -1.75 -20.46 10.56
CA ALA A 220 -1.87 -19.01 10.58
C ALA A 220 -2.67 -18.53 11.79
N ILE A 221 -2.15 -17.52 12.47
CA ILE A 221 -2.73 -16.94 13.68
C ILE A 221 -3.91 -16.08 13.27
N ARG A 222 -5.10 -16.41 13.78
CA ARG A 222 -6.37 -15.72 13.48
C ARG A 222 -7.03 -15.02 14.66
N ASP A 223 -6.45 -15.18 15.84
CA ASP A 223 -6.95 -14.59 17.08
C ASP A 223 -5.91 -13.64 17.69
N PRO A 224 -6.29 -12.41 18.09
CA PRO A 224 -5.37 -11.47 18.72
C PRO A 224 -4.70 -11.98 20.00
N GLU A 225 -5.39 -12.75 20.83
CA GLU A 225 -4.81 -13.25 22.08
C GLU A 225 -3.75 -14.32 21.79
N VAL A 226 -4.00 -15.17 20.78
CA VAL A 226 -2.98 -16.10 20.27
C VAL A 226 -1.80 -15.33 19.66
N LEU A 227 -2.04 -14.23 18.94
CA LEU A 227 -0.95 -13.38 18.42
C LEU A 227 -0.10 -12.78 19.54
N ILE A 228 -0.72 -12.29 20.61
CA ILE A 228 -0.05 -11.75 21.80
C ILE A 228 0.80 -12.84 22.48
N GLU A 229 0.23 -14.03 22.68
CA GLU A 229 0.94 -15.19 23.25
C GLU A 229 2.13 -15.61 22.37
N MET A 230 1.95 -15.60 21.05
CA MET A 230 2.98 -15.91 20.06
C MET A 230 4.03 -14.81 19.87
N LEU A 231 3.83 -13.63 20.46
CA LEU A 231 4.83 -12.57 20.57
C LEU A 231 5.36 -12.44 22.00
N ASP A 232 5.15 -13.48 22.81
CA ASP A 232 5.61 -13.59 24.19
C ASP A 232 5.20 -12.40 25.07
N HIS A 233 4.00 -11.88 24.82
CA HIS A 233 3.45 -10.73 25.55
C HIS A 233 4.33 -9.46 25.50
N SER A 234 5.28 -9.37 24.54
CA SER A 234 6.20 -8.23 24.38
C SER A 234 5.54 -6.96 23.82
N LEU A 235 4.26 -7.03 23.44
CA LEU A 235 3.56 -5.89 22.86
C LEU A 235 3.19 -4.84 23.91
N ALA A 236 3.42 -3.56 23.58
CA ALA A 236 2.99 -2.45 24.41
C ALA A 236 1.46 -2.47 24.62
N LYS A 237 1.00 -2.06 25.82
CA LYS A 237 -0.44 -2.00 26.18
C LYS A 237 -1.30 -1.25 25.15
N LYS A 238 -0.76 -0.19 24.52
CA LYS A 238 -1.44 0.55 23.45
C LYS A 238 -1.70 -0.34 22.22
N ARG A 239 -0.72 -1.12 21.77
CA ARG A 239 -0.86 -2.04 20.62
C ARG A 239 -1.85 -3.17 20.94
N ILE A 240 -1.80 -3.74 22.15
CA ILE A 240 -2.75 -4.76 22.60
C ILE A 240 -4.20 -4.23 22.54
N ARG A 241 -4.44 -3.05 23.11
CA ARG A 241 -5.75 -2.40 23.06
C ARG A 241 -6.24 -2.20 21.63
N GLN A 242 -5.33 -1.77 20.75
CA GLN A 242 -5.66 -1.51 19.35
C GLN A 242 -6.02 -2.80 18.59
N LEU A 243 -5.30 -3.90 18.81
CA LEU A 243 -5.64 -5.21 18.25
C LEU A 243 -7.02 -5.69 18.70
N ARG A 244 -7.34 -5.53 19.99
CA ARG A 244 -8.66 -5.91 20.52
C ARG A 244 -9.78 -5.06 19.92
N ARG A 245 -9.57 -3.75 19.77
CA ARG A 245 -10.51 -2.86 19.07
C ARG A 245 -10.71 -3.27 17.62
N ALA A 246 -9.62 -3.62 16.92
CA ALA A 246 -9.68 -4.09 15.53
C ALA A 246 -10.53 -5.36 15.39
N LYS A 247 -10.37 -6.33 16.29
CA LYS A 247 -11.22 -7.53 16.35
C LYS A 247 -12.69 -7.18 16.55
N VAL A 248 -13.00 -6.26 17.46
CA VAL A 248 -14.38 -5.79 17.72
C VAL A 248 -14.96 -5.09 16.49
N ALA A 249 -14.16 -4.28 15.78
CA ALA A 249 -14.56 -3.65 14.53
C ALA A 249 -14.75 -4.65 13.36
N GLY A 250 -14.31 -5.90 13.52
CA GLY A 250 -14.42 -6.94 12.49
C GLY A 250 -13.22 -7.04 11.56
N ILE A 251 -12.12 -6.31 11.84
CA ILE A 251 -10.87 -6.47 11.09
C ILE A 251 -10.25 -7.82 11.47
N PRO A 252 -10.01 -8.73 10.51
CA PRO A 252 -9.49 -10.04 10.85
C PRO A 252 -8.03 -9.95 11.28
N THR A 253 -7.63 -10.75 12.26
CA THR A 253 -6.22 -11.04 12.49
C THR A 253 -5.83 -12.16 11.54
N PHE A 254 -4.74 -11.99 10.78
CA PHE A 254 -4.21 -13.09 9.96
C PHE A 254 -2.71 -12.92 9.72
N VAL A 255 -1.90 -13.71 10.43
CA VAL A 255 -0.44 -13.72 10.28
C VAL A 255 0.05 -15.15 10.21
N ASN A 256 0.83 -15.50 9.19
CA ASN A 256 1.41 -16.85 9.11
C ASN A 256 2.66 -16.98 10.02
N PRO A 257 2.99 -18.19 10.50
CA PRO A 257 4.12 -18.42 11.41
C PRO A 257 5.47 -17.92 10.88
N TYR A 258 5.75 -18.09 9.58
CA TYR A 258 6.98 -17.57 8.99
C TYR A 258 7.09 -16.05 9.14
N TYR A 259 6.06 -15.29 8.71
CA TYR A 259 6.10 -13.84 8.81
C TYR A 259 6.16 -13.38 10.28
N LEU A 260 5.46 -14.08 11.16
CA LEU A 260 5.52 -13.81 12.60
C LEU A 260 6.92 -14.02 13.18
N SER A 261 7.68 -15.01 12.70
CA SER A 261 9.07 -15.25 13.14
C SER A 261 10.04 -14.11 12.78
N LEU A 262 9.66 -13.24 11.85
CA LEU A 262 10.45 -12.06 11.50
C LEU A 262 10.35 -10.95 12.54
N LEU A 263 9.30 -10.96 13.38
CA LEU A 263 9.05 -9.92 14.38
C LEU A 263 9.85 -10.19 15.65
N MET A 264 10.70 -9.25 16.03
CA MET A 264 11.53 -9.29 17.23
C MET A 264 10.64 -9.27 18.50
N VAL A 265 11.07 -10.01 19.51
CA VAL A 265 10.46 -10.04 20.83
C VAL A 265 11.51 -9.52 21.79
N ASP A 266 11.22 -8.40 22.45
CA ASP A 266 12.11 -7.70 23.39
C ASP A 266 13.56 -7.51 22.88
N PRO A 267 13.77 -6.84 21.73
CA PRO A 267 15.10 -6.67 21.16
C PRO A 267 16.00 -5.76 22.01
N GLU A 268 17.30 -5.99 21.90
CA GLU A 268 18.34 -5.11 22.45
C GLU A 268 18.16 -3.66 21.99
N LYS A 269 18.69 -2.71 22.78
CA LYS A 269 18.43 -1.28 22.61
C LYS A 269 18.78 -0.77 21.21
N HIS A 270 19.89 -1.23 20.62
CA HIS A 270 20.31 -0.81 19.27
C HIS A 270 19.43 -1.39 18.15
N LEU A 271 18.71 -2.48 18.41
CA LEU A 271 17.79 -3.11 17.46
C LEU A 271 16.33 -2.68 17.65
N LYS A 272 16.02 -1.83 18.65
CA LYS A 272 14.66 -1.32 18.84
C LYS A 272 14.18 -0.57 17.61
N GLY A 273 13.10 -1.05 17.01
CA GLY A 273 12.52 -0.50 15.78
C GLY A 273 13.15 -1.03 14.49
N ALA A 274 14.15 -1.91 14.55
CA ALA A 274 14.76 -2.51 13.36
C ALA A 274 13.76 -3.33 12.53
N ASP A 275 12.71 -3.87 13.17
CA ASP A 275 11.63 -4.60 12.51
C ASP A 275 10.36 -3.78 12.31
N GLU A 276 10.37 -2.48 12.61
CA GLU A 276 9.15 -1.65 12.63
C GLU A 276 8.44 -1.66 11.27
N ALA A 277 9.21 -1.55 10.17
CA ALA A 277 8.67 -1.55 8.82
C ALA A 277 7.90 -2.84 8.47
N ILE A 278 8.36 -4.00 8.94
CA ILE A 278 7.66 -5.28 8.71
C ILE A 278 6.55 -5.52 9.73
N ARG A 279 6.73 -4.99 10.95
CA ARG A 279 5.77 -5.03 12.05
C ARG A 279 4.50 -4.26 11.71
N GLU A 280 4.62 -3.07 11.15
CA GLU A 280 3.48 -2.22 10.79
C GLU A 280 2.55 -2.86 9.76
N TYR A 281 2.97 -3.88 9.00
CA TYR A 281 2.06 -4.66 8.15
C TYR A 281 1.07 -5.54 8.91
N VAL A 282 1.33 -5.84 10.19
CA VAL A 282 0.51 -6.72 11.03
C VAL A 282 -0.41 -5.92 11.96
N PHE A 283 0.06 -4.77 12.44
CA PHE A 283 -0.67 -3.96 13.42
C PHE A 283 -1.43 -2.83 12.75
N TYR A 284 -2.67 -2.62 13.18
CA TYR A 284 -3.56 -1.63 12.59
C TYR A 284 -3.39 -0.26 13.26
N SER A 285 -3.46 0.81 12.46
CA SER A 285 -3.49 2.18 12.96
C SER A 285 -4.80 2.48 13.70
N LYS A 286 -4.85 3.61 14.40
CA LYS A 286 -6.07 4.07 15.08
C LYS A 286 -7.17 4.35 14.07
N GLU A 287 -6.78 5.09 13.04
CA GLU A 287 -7.60 5.59 11.94
C GLU A 287 -8.21 4.44 11.16
N LEU A 288 -7.41 3.42 10.82
CA LEU A 288 -7.92 2.25 10.10
C LEU A 288 -9.02 1.52 10.89
N VAL A 289 -8.86 1.40 12.22
CA VAL A 289 -9.87 0.74 13.06
C VAL A 289 -11.14 1.57 13.20
N GLU A 290 -11.02 2.89 13.21
CA GLU A 290 -12.16 3.81 13.35
C GLU A 290 -12.95 3.94 12.05
N GLU A 291 -12.29 3.87 10.89
CA GLU A 291 -12.93 3.98 9.58
C GLU A 291 -13.37 2.62 9.00
N PHE A 292 -13.02 1.49 9.64
CA PHE A 292 -13.38 0.18 9.14
C PHE A 292 -14.90 -0.02 9.11
N GLY A 293 -15.44 -0.44 7.96
CA GLY A 293 -16.87 -0.46 7.67
C GLY A 293 -17.33 0.68 6.76
N HIS A 294 -16.56 1.76 6.68
CA HIS A 294 -16.82 2.92 5.83
C HIS A 294 -15.79 3.08 4.70
N ILE A 295 -14.75 2.24 4.66
CA ILE A 295 -13.68 2.30 3.65
C ILE A 295 -14.27 2.04 2.27
N VAL A 296 -13.96 2.90 1.31
CA VAL A 296 -14.32 2.69 -0.11
C VAL A 296 -13.08 2.34 -0.93
N ALA A 297 -13.28 1.93 -2.18
CA ALA A 297 -12.18 1.84 -3.12
C ALA A 297 -11.57 3.23 -3.30
N TRP A 298 -10.25 3.36 -3.10
CA TRP A 298 -9.53 4.62 -3.21
C TRP A 298 -9.66 5.23 -4.61
N GLU A 299 -9.67 4.36 -5.62
CA GLU A 299 -9.55 4.73 -7.02
C GLU A 299 -10.95 4.76 -7.63
N LYS A 300 -11.33 5.89 -8.22
CA LYS A 300 -12.68 6.10 -8.76
C LYS A 300 -13.02 5.08 -9.84
N GLU A 301 -12.02 4.62 -10.59
CA GLU A 301 -12.12 3.61 -11.65
C GLU A 301 -12.47 2.22 -11.12
N ASP A 302 -12.24 1.96 -9.82
CA ASP A 302 -12.58 0.68 -9.19
C ASP A 302 -14.04 0.65 -8.67
N ILE A 303 -14.78 1.75 -8.82
CA ILE A 303 -16.24 1.78 -8.66
C ILE A 303 -16.86 1.35 -10.00
N VAL A 304 -17.33 0.10 -10.04
CA VAL A 304 -17.80 -0.56 -11.28
C VAL A 304 -19.26 -0.97 -11.15
N GLU A 305 -20.08 -0.52 -12.09
CA GLU A 305 -21.48 -0.92 -12.23
C GLU A 305 -21.67 -1.82 -13.46
N PRO A 306 -22.41 -2.93 -13.36
CA PRO A 306 -22.68 -3.81 -14.50
C PRO A 306 -23.30 -3.05 -15.68
N GLY A 307 -22.70 -3.22 -16.87
CA GLY A 307 -23.19 -2.62 -18.11
C GLY A 307 -22.90 -1.13 -18.28
N LYS A 308 -22.23 -0.48 -17.33
CA LYS A 308 -21.84 0.94 -17.42
C LYS A 308 -20.32 1.09 -17.49
N PRO A 309 -19.83 2.13 -18.19
CA PRO A 309 -18.42 2.47 -18.14
C PRO A 309 -18.02 2.95 -16.74
N ASN A 310 -16.84 2.56 -16.27
CA ASN A 310 -16.23 3.14 -15.08
C ASN A 310 -15.71 4.57 -15.35
N ALA A 311 -15.11 5.22 -14.35
CA ALA A 311 -14.57 6.58 -14.48
C ALA A 311 -13.55 6.75 -15.62
N ALA A 312 -12.88 5.68 -16.05
CA ALA A 312 -11.94 5.68 -17.17
C ALA A 312 -12.58 5.27 -18.51
N GLY A 313 -13.90 5.10 -18.56
CA GLY A 313 -14.65 4.82 -19.80
C GLY A 313 -14.83 3.33 -20.14
N TRP A 314 -14.45 2.40 -19.26
CA TRP A 314 -14.43 0.96 -19.57
C TRP A 314 -15.64 0.23 -19.00
N ILE A 315 -16.34 -0.54 -19.84
CA ILE A 315 -17.36 -1.50 -19.39
C ILE A 315 -16.65 -2.80 -19.03
N LEU A 316 -16.69 -3.19 -17.76
CA LEU A 316 -15.95 -4.35 -17.26
C LEU A 316 -16.86 -5.57 -17.11
N PRO A 317 -16.35 -6.79 -17.38
CA PRO A 317 -17.15 -8.02 -17.28
C PRO A 317 -17.46 -8.41 -15.83
N SER A 318 -16.75 -7.82 -14.86
CA SER A 318 -16.97 -8.04 -13.43
C SER A 318 -16.66 -6.78 -12.62
N SER A 319 -17.49 -6.52 -11.60
CA SER A 319 -17.28 -5.45 -10.63
C SER A 319 -16.21 -5.75 -9.57
N HIS A 320 -15.73 -7.00 -9.48
CA HIS A 320 -14.82 -7.44 -8.42
C HIS A 320 -13.61 -8.22 -8.92
N SER A 321 -13.68 -8.76 -10.13
CA SER A 321 -12.65 -9.65 -10.66
C SER A 321 -11.88 -9.05 -11.83
N THR A 322 -12.29 -7.89 -12.32
CA THR A 322 -11.63 -7.18 -13.42
C THR A 322 -11.52 -5.70 -13.10
N HIS A 323 -10.32 -5.14 -13.29
CA HIS A 323 -10.08 -3.70 -13.10
C HIS A 323 -9.33 -3.16 -14.30
N ARG A 324 -9.72 -1.98 -14.79
CA ARG A 324 -9.02 -1.28 -15.86
C ARG A 324 -9.06 0.21 -15.61
N ARG A 325 -7.88 0.80 -15.56
CA ARG A 325 -7.67 2.24 -15.43
C ARG A 325 -6.91 2.80 -16.63
N TYR A 326 -6.03 1.98 -17.20
CA TYR A 326 -5.16 2.37 -18.32
C TYR A 326 -5.66 1.77 -19.64
N PRO A 327 -5.37 2.43 -20.78
CA PRO A 327 -5.77 1.94 -22.09
C PRO A 327 -5.25 0.55 -22.44
N GLU A 328 -3.97 0.27 -22.18
CA GLU A 328 -3.33 -0.97 -22.65
C GLU A 328 -3.29 -2.12 -21.62
N VAL A 329 -3.73 -1.86 -20.38
CA VAL A 329 -3.52 -2.76 -19.24
C VAL A 329 -4.82 -3.01 -18.49
N ALA A 330 -5.14 -4.28 -18.27
CA ALA A 330 -6.22 -4.68 -17.37
C ALA A 330 -5.76 -5.74 -16.37
N ILE A 331 -6.43 -5.76 -15.22
CA ILE A 331 -6.18 -6.66 -14.11
C ILE A 331 -7.26 -7.74 -14.12
N ILE A 332 -6.88 -8.99 -13.88
CA ILE A 332 -7.81 -10.06 -13.50
C ILE A 332 -7.50 -10.57 -12.09
N ILE A 333 -8.57 -10.83 -11.34
CA ILE A 333 -8.53 -11.52 -10.05
C ILE A 333 -9.24 -12.86 -10.25
N PRO A 334 -8.50 -13.98 -10.35
CA PRO A 334 -9.10 -15.29 -10.50
C PRO A 334 -10.04 -15.61 -9.32
N ASN A 335 -11.24 -16.11 -9.62
CA ASN A 335 -12.24 -16.49 -8.62
C ASN A 335 -11.96 -17.86 -8.01
N ASN A 336 -10.68 -18.10 -7.68
CA ASN A 336 -10.15 -19.27 -7.01
C ASN A 336 -9.36 -18.83 -5.75
N MET A 337 -8.53 -19.71 -5.19
CA MET A 337 -7.72 -19.38 -3.99
C MET A 337 -6.76 -18.19 -4.18
N GLY A 338 -6.47 -17.75 -5.42
CA GLY A 338 -5.68 -16.54 -5.70
C GLY A 338 -6.34 -15.23 -5.22
N ARG A 339 -7.64 -15.25 -4.88
CA ARG A 339 -8.30 -14.12 -4.20
C ARG A 339 -7.87 -13.96 -2.74
N ALA A 340 -7.31 -15.01 -2.12
CA ALA A 340 -6.86 -14.96 -0.74
C ALA A 340 -5.39 -14.50 -0.64
N CYS A 341 -5.01 -13.99 0.53
CA CYS A 341 -3.61 -13.68 0.88
C CYS A 341 -3.07 -14.73 1.86
N ALA A 342 -1.74 -14.86 1.96
CA ALA A 342 -1.08 -15.62 3.03
C ALA A 342 -0.96 -14.86 4.37
N GLY A 343 -1.61 -13.69 4.45
CA GLY A 343 -1.41 -12.62 5.43
C GLY A 343 -2.39 -11.48 5.20
N LEU A 344 -2.96 -10.87 6.24
CA LEU A 344 -3.61 -9.57 6.07
C LEU A 344 -2.59 -8.45 6.30
N CYS A 345 -2.40 -7.60 5.30
CA CYS A 345 -1.60 -6.39 5.41
C CYS A 345 -2.47 -5.25 5.95
N SER A 346 -2.01 -4.54 6.98
CA SER A 346 -2.67 -3.31 7.49
C SER A 346 -2.88 -2.26 6.40
N SER A 347 -1.95 -2.16 5.45
CA SER A 347 -1.98 -1.25 4.30
C SER A 347 -2.63 -1.83 3.05
N CYS A 348 -3.44 -2.89 3.17
CA CYS A 348 -4.10 -3.51 2.03
C CYS A 348 -5.02 -2.52 1.31
N GLN A 349 -4.73 -2.21 0.04
CA GLN A 349 -5.59 -1.35 -0.79
C GLN A 349 -7.00 -1.94 -1.03
N ARG A 350 -7.19 -3.25 -0.77
CA ARG A 350 -8.47 -3.96 -0.88
C ARG A 350 -9.17 -4.15 0.47
N MET A 351 -8.85 -3.35 1.48
CA MET A 351 -9.45 -3.47 2.81
C MET A 351 -10.99 -3.35 2.77
N TYR A 352 -11.53 -2.56 1.84
CA TYR A 352 -12.98 -2.42 1.60
C TYR A 352 -13.66 -3.76 1.23
N ASP A 353 -12.96 -4.71 0.59
CA ASP A 353 -13.54 -6.01 0.26
C ASP A 353 -13.54 -6.97 1.49
N PHE A 354 -12.65 -6.76 2.46
CA PHE A 354 -12.71 -7.45 3.75
C PHE A 354 -13.91 -6.98 4.58
N GLN A 355 -14.19 -5.67 4.61
CA GLN A 355 -15.34 -5.11 5.32
C GLN A 355 -16.68 -5.66 4.78
N ARG A 356 -16.77 -5.88 3.47
CA ARG A 356 -17.96 -6.43 2.79
C ARG A 356 -18.08 -7.94 2.97
N GLY A 357 -17.08 -8.58 3.58
CA GLY A 357 -17.01 -10.02 3.76
C GLY A 357 -16.68 -10.81 2.49
N HIS A 358 -16.32 -10.14 1.39
CA HIS A 358 -15.99 -10.75 0.10
C HIS A 358 -14.61 -11.43 0.10
N LEU A 359 -13.69 -10.98 0.98
CA LEU A 359 -12.36 -11.57 1.20
C LEU A 359 -12.23 -12.30 2.54
N ASN A 360 -13.33 -12.52 3.26
CA ASN A 360 -13.29 -13.26 4.51
C ASN A 360 -12.83 -14.70 4.27
N PHE A 361 -11.96 -15.21 5.14
CA PHE A 361 -11.33 -16.53 5.06
C PHE A 361 -12.32 -17.71 5.23
N ASP A 362 -13.63 -17.45 5.20
CA ASP A 362 -14.71 -18.44 5.18
C ASP A 362 -15.09 -18.78 3.73
N LEU A 363 -14.49 -19.86 3.24
CA LEU A 363 -14.63 -20.32 1.85
C LEU A 363 -16.07 -20.75 1.49
N ASN A 364 -16.93 -21.04 2.47
CA ASN A 364 -18.28 -21.57 2.23
C ASN A 364 -19.28 -20.49 1.79
N ARG A 365 -19.09 -19.24 2.24
CA ARG A 365 -19.98 -18.10 1.89
C ARG A 365 -19.69 -17.46 0.53
N LEU A 366 -18.59 -17.82 -0.13
CA LEU A 366 -18.09 -17.19 -1.35
C LEU A 366 -18.29 -18.04 -2.62
N LYS A 367 -19.29 -18.93 -2.65
CA LYS A 367 -19.61 -19.72 -3.85
C LYS A 367 -20.19 -18.81 -4.94
N PRO A 368 -19.51 -18.67 -6.08
CA PRO A 368 -20.01 -17.84 -7.17
C PRO A 368 -21.29 -18.44 -7.78
N LYS A 369 -22.17 -17.58 -8.32
CA LYS A 369 -23.40 -17.98 -9.03
C LYS A 369 -23.13 -18.71 -10.36
N THR A 370 -21.93 -18.55 -10.91
CA THR A 370 -21.41 -19.16 -12.14
C THR A 370 -20.13 -19.93 -11.85
N SER A 371 -19.88 -21.00 -12.61
CA SER A 371 -18.70 -21.84 -12.38
C SER A 371 -17.40 -21.07 -12.67
N TRP A 372 -16.28 -21.50 -12.08
CA TRP A 372 -14.99 -20.85 -12.34
C TRP A 372 -14.58 -20.91 -13.82
N PRO A 373 -14.70 -22.06 -14.53
CA PRO A 373 -14.40 -22.14 -15.96
C PRO A 373 -15.18 -21.13 -16.81
N GLU A 374 -16.49 -21.01 -16.62
CA GLU A 374 -17.34 -20.05 -17.34
C GLU A 374 -16.88 -18.60 -17.11
N ARG A 375 -16.54 -18.25 -15.87
CA ARG A 375 -16.04 -16.90 -15.56
C ARG A 375 -14.68 -16.63 -16.20
N LEU A 376 -13.79 -17.62 -16.20
CA LEU A 376 -12.48 -17.49 -16.82
C LEU A 376 -12.63 -17.26 -18.33
N GLU A 377 -13.53 -17.99 -18.99
CA GLU A 377 -13.87 -17.79 -20.40
C GLU A 377 -14.41 -16.39 -20.67
N GLN A 378 -15.35 -15.91 -19.85
CA GLN A 378 -15.88 -14.54 -19.94
C GLN A 378 -14.77 -13.48 -19.85
N PHE A 379 -13.80 -13.66 -18.94
CA PHE A 379 -12.66 -12.75 -18.84
C PHE A 379 -11.79 -12.83 -20.07
N MET A 380 -11.48 -14.03 -20.56
CA MET A 380 -10.65 -14.18 -21.76
C MET A 380 -11.32 -13.55 -22.99
N GLU A 381 -12.64 -13.66 -23.12
CA GLU A 381 -13.37 -13.05 -24.23
C GLU A 381 -13.31 -11.51 -24.18
N TYR A 382 -13.39 -10.92 -22.98
CA TYR A 382 -13.16 -9.47 -22.80
C TYR A 382 -11.76 -9.04 -23.28
N PHE A 383 -10.70 -9.79 -22.96
CA PHE A 383 -9.34 -9.46 -23.43
C PHE A 383 -9.14 -9.72 -24.93
N ARG A 384 -9.77 -10.77 -25.47
CA ARG A 384 -9.70 -11.14 -26.89
C ARG A 384 -10.31 -10.06 -27.77
N ASN A 385 -11.48 -9.54 -27.36
CA ASN A 385 -12.27 -8.61 -28.16
C ASN A 385 -11.95 -7.13 -27.91
N ASP A 386 -11.09 -6.81 -26.94
CA ASP A 386 -10.63 -5.44 -26.74
C ASP A 386 -9.55 -5.04 -27.75
N SER A 387 -9.72 -3.90 -28.41
CA SER A 387 -8.80 -3.42 -29.45
C SER A 387 -7.47 -2.88 -28.92
N GLN A 388 -7.37 -2.56 -27.62
CA GLN A 388 -6.23 -1.83 -27.03
C GLN A 388 -5.43 -2.65 -26.02
N LEU A 389 -6.02 -3.65 -25.37
CA LEU A 389 -5.34 -4.43 -24.33
C LEU A 389 -4.17 -5.24 -24.87
N ARG A 390 -3.00 -5.02 -24.25
CA ARG A 390 -1.71 -5.68 -24.56
C ARG A 390 -1.08 -6.32 -23.33
N ASP A 391 -1.52 -5.96 -22.13
CA ASP A 391 -0.94 -6.38 -20.86
C ASP A 391 -2.05 -6.87 -19.92
N ILE A 392 -1.85 -8.05 -19.36
CA ILE A 392 -2.70 -8.62 -18.33
C ILE A 392 -1.91 -8.78 -17.03
N LEU A 393 -2.44 -8.22 -15.95
CA LEU A 393 -1.95 -8.45 -14.59
C LEU A 393 -2.89 -9.42 -13.87
N ILE A 394 -2.40 -10.60 -13.56
CA ILE A 394 -3.09 -11.60 -12.75
C ILE A 394 -2.72 -11.34 -11.28
N THR A 395 -3.72 -11.05 -10.45
CA THR A 395 -3.53 -10.73 -9.03
C THR A 395 -4.76 -11.20 -8.22
N GLY A 396 -5.02 -10.60 -7.06
CA GLY A 396 -6.17 -10.88 -6.22
C GLY A 396 -5.88 -10.52 -4.78
N GLY A 397 -5.93 -11.49 -3.89
CA GLY A 397 -5.14 -11.36 -2.67
C GLY A 397 -3.66 -11.49 -3.03
N ASP A 398 -3.32 -12.61 -3.66
CA ASP A 398 -2.00 -12.89 -4.18
C ASP A 398 -2.08 -13.98 -5.27
N ALA A 399 -1.53 -13.72 -6.46
CA ALA A 399 -1.62 -14.65 -7.58
C ALA A 399 -1.02 -16.04 -7.25
N LEU A 400 0.04 -16.08 -6.46
CA LEU A 400 0.71 -17.33 -6.10
C LEU A 400 0.04 -18.04 -4.91
N MET A 401 -1.04 -17.54 -4.34
CA MET A 401 -1.84 -18.34 -3.40
C MET A 401 -2.54 -19.51 -4.08
N ALA A 402 -2.86 -19.37 -5.37
CA ALA A 402 -3.36 -20.45 -6.20
C ALA A 402 -2.44 -21.69 -6.14
N SER A 403 -3.03 -22.89 -6.22
CA SER A 403 -2.25 -24.11 -6.43
C SER A 403 -1.55 -24.06 -7.78
N ASP A 404 -0.46 -24.81 -7.92
CA ASP A 404 0.27 -24.91 -9.19
C ASP A 404 -0.67 -25.29 -10.34
N LYS A 405 -1.54 -26.28 -10.13
CA LYS A 405 -2.55 -26.67 -11.11
C LYS A 405 -3.56 -25.57 -11.45
N SER A 406 -4.00 -24.79 -10.46
CA SER A 406 -4.95 -23.70 -10.70
C SER A 406 -4.30 -22.54 -11.46
N LEU A 407 -3.03 -22.27 -11.17
CA LEU A 407 -2.25 -21.24 -11.86
C LEU A 407 -1.99 -21.64 -13.32
N GLU A 408 -1.61 -22.89 -13.56
CA GLU A 408 -1.45 -23.48 -14.90
C GLU A 408 -2.71 -23.28 -15.74
N VAL A 409 -3.89 -23.63 -15.22
CA VAL A 409 -5.18 -23.43 -15.93
C VAL A 409 -5.42 -21.97 -16.31
N VAL A 410 -5.09 -21.01 -15.45
CA VAL A 410 -5.24 -19.58 -15.76
C VAL A 410 -4.27 -19.17 -16.86
N LEU A 411 -3.01 -19.59 -16.73
CA LEU A 411 -1.97 -19.27 -17.69
C LEU A 411 -2.31 -19.85 -19.08
N ASP A 412 -2.72 -21.11 -19.15
CA ASP A 412 -3.16 -21.75 -20.40
C ASP A 412 -4.32 -21.01 -21.05
N ALA A 413 -5.32 -20.59 -20.26
CA ALA A 413 -6.44 -19.80 -20.77
C ALA A 413 -5.97 -18.46 -21.36
N VAL A 414 -5.06 -17.76 -20.69
CA VAL A 414 -4.47 -16.50 -21.20
C VAL A 414 -3.66 -16.73 -22.46
N TYR A 415 -2.89 -17.81 -22.53
CA TYR A 415 -2.14 -18.18 -23.73
C TYR A 415 -3.08 -18.46 -24.91
N ASN A 416 -4.08 -19.32 -24.71
CA ASN A 416 -5.06 -19.67 -25.73
C ASN A 416 -5.83 -18.45 -26.22
N MET A 417 -6.19 -17.54 -25.32
CA MET A 417 -6.81 -16.25 -25.66
C MET A 417 -5.89 -15.41 -26.55
N ALA A 418 -4.61 -15.28 -26.19
CA ALA A 418 -3.65 -14.50 -26.96
C ALA A 418 -3.43 -15.07 -28.37
N VAL A 419 -3.32 -16.40 -28.49
CA VAL A 419 -3.22 -17.11 -29.78
C VAL A 419 -4.45 -16.84 -30.64
N LYS A 420 -5.65 -17.03 -30.08
CA LYS A 420 -6.91 -16.74 -30.79
C LYS A 420 -7.00 -15.28 -31.24
N LYS A 421 -6.55 -14.33 -30.43
CA LYS A 421 -6.54 -12.89 -30.79
C LYS A 421 -5.64 -12.59 -32.00
N ILE A 422 -4.48 -13.24 -32.08
CA ILE A 422 -3.58 -13.18 -33.24
C ILE A 422 -4.25 -13.79 -34.47
N GLU A 423 -4.93 -14.92 -34.29
CA GLU A 423 -5.61 -15.63 -35.38
C GLU A 423 -6.76 -14.80 -35.95
N ASP A 424 -7.55 -14.16 -35.09
CA ASP A 424 -8.60 -13.25 -35.50
C ASP A 424 -8.03 -12.05 -36.28
N ASN A 425 -6.85 -11.54 -35.88
CA ASN A 425 -6.18 -10.43 -36.58
C ASN A 425 -5.74 -10.79 -38.00
N LYS A 426 -5.48 -12.07 -38.31
CA LYS A 426 -5.18 -12.51 -39.68
C LYS A 426 -6.39 -12.34 -40.61
N GLN A 427 -7.60 -12.35 -40.05
CA GLN A 427 -8.85 -12.17 -40.79
C GLN A 427 -9.33 -10.71 -40.80
N ARG A 428 -8.73 -9.83 -39.99
CA ARG A 428 -9.09 -8.40 -39.93
C ARG A 428 -8.35 -7.60 -41.00
N PRO A 429 -9.02 -6.63 -41.68
CA PRO A 429 -8.36 -5.69 -42.57
C PRO A 429 -7.25 -4.88 -41.88
N ASP A 430 -6.32 -4.36 -42.67
CA ASP A 430 -5.31 -3.42 -42.17
C ASP A 430 -5.99 -2.14 -41.64
N GLY A 431 -5.56 -1.70 -40.46
CA GLY A 431 -6.21 -0.60 -39.72
C GLY A 431 -7.28 -1.04 -38.71
N GLU A 432 -7.80 -2.26 -38.82
CA GLU A 432 -8.82 -2.80 -37.90
C GLU A 432 -8.28 -3.88 -36.93
N LYS A 433 -6.99 -4.21 -37.03
CA LYS A 433 -6.34 -5.20 -36.18
C LYS A 433 -6.31 -4.74 -34.72
N TYR A 434 -6.63 -5.67 -33.83
CA TYR A 434 -6.59 -5.44 -32.40
C TYR A 434 -5.16 -5.59 -31.86
N ALA A 435 -4.89 -4.90 -30.77
CA ALA A 435 -3.63 -5.00 -30.08
C ALA A 435 -3.36 -6.42 -29.55
N GLU A 436 -2.25 -7.01 -29.95
CA GLU A 436 -1.83 -8.35 -29.49
C GLU A 436 -1.25 -8.31 -28.06
N MET A 437 -1.42 -9.41 -27.33
CA MET A 437 -0.93 -9.53 -25.96
C MET A 437 0.61 -9.63 -25.93
N ARG A 438 1.25 -8.68 -25.25
CA ARG A 438 2.72 -8.59 -25.10
C ARG A 438 3.21 -9.00 -23.73
N ARG A 439 2.43 -8.76 -22.68
CA ARG A 439 2.87 -8.93 -21.29
C ARG A 439 1.82 -9.65 -20.45
N ILE A 440 2.31 -10.57 -19.62
CA ILE A 440 1.51 -11.32 -18.66
C ILE A 440 2.27 -11.24 -17.35
N ARG A 441 1.65 -10.67 -16.32
CA ARG A 441 2.30 -10.38 -15.05
C ARG A 441 1.55 -11.05 -13.91
N LEU A 442 2.29 -11.51 -12.91
CA LEU A 442 1.73 -12.06 -11.67
C LEU A 442 2.03 -11.10 -10.52
N GLY A 443 0.97 -10.61 -9.86
CA GLY A 443 1.10 -9.82 -8.64
C GLY A 443 1.21 -10.73 -7.43
N THR A 444 2.38 -10.78 -6.79
CA THR A 444 2.63 -11.61 -5.61
C THR A 444 3.55 -10.93 -4.60
N ARG A 445 3.24 -11.16 -3.33
CA ARG A 445 4.06 -10.83 -2.17
C ARG A 445 4.59 -12.08 -1.46
N LEU A 446 4.19 -13.29 -1.88
CA LEU A 446 4.59 -14.53 -1.20
C LEU A 446 6.10 -14.74 -1.17
N ILE A 447 6.87 -14.15 -2.08
CA ILE A 447 8.35 -14.21 -2.03
C ILE A 447 8.87 -13.67 -0.69
N ALA A 448 8.28 -12.60 -0.17
CA ALA A 448 8.65 -12.01 1.12
C ALA A 448 7.78 -12.51 2.28
N TYR A 449 6.50 -12.83 2.03
CA TYR A 449 5.54 -13.12 3.10
C TYR A 449 5.38 -14.63 3.41
N LEU A 450 5.62 -15.50 2.43
CA LEU A 450 5.57 -16.95 2.55
C LEU A 450 6.50 -17.61 1.51
N PRO A 451 7.83 -17.49 1.66
CA PRO A 451 8.81 -17.89 0.65
C PRO A 451 8.74 -19.39 0.32
N HIS A 452 8.22 -20.22 1.24
CA HIS A 452 7.94 -21.64 1.03
C HIS A 452 6.98 -21.93 -0.15
N ARG A 453 6.31 -20.93 -0.72
CA ARG A 453 5.54 -21.08 -1.96
C ARG A 453 6.43 -21.27 -3.19
N VAL A 454 7.66 -20.75 -3.17
CA VAL A 454 8.61 -20.80 -4.27
C VAL A 454 9.26 -22.18 -4.30
N SER A 455 8.65 -23.10 -5.05
CA SER A 455 9.09 -24.49 -5.22
C SER A 455 9.59 -24.76 -6.64
N LYS A 456 10.26 -25.90 -6.84
CA LYS A 456 10.63 -26.38 -8.19
C LYS A 456 9.41 -26.61 -9.08
N ASP A 457 8.30 -27.05 -8.50
CA ASP A 457 7.06 -27.30 -9.23
C ASP A 457 6.45 -25.99 -9.74
N LEU A 458 6.41 -24.95 -8.90
CA LEU A 458 6.02 -23.61 -9.34
C LEU A 458 6.94 -23.10 -10.45
N GLY A 459 8.26 -23.28 -10.26
CA GLY A 459 9.24 -22.93 -11.28
C GLY A 459 9.01 -23.64 -12.61
N SER A 460 8.54 -24.89 -12.57
CA SER A 460 8.19 -25.66 -13.78
C SER A 460 6.94 -25.10 -14.45
N VAL A 461 5.85 -24.87 -13.70
CA VAL A 461 4.63 -24.22 -14.24
C VAL A 461 4.95 -22.90 -14.94
N LEU A 462 5.77 -22.05 -14.31
CA LEU A 462 6.13 -20.75 -14.88
C LEU A 462 7.07 -20.85 -16.08
N ARG A 463 7.98 -21.84 -16.09
CA ARG A 463 8.92 -22.07 -17.21
C ARG A 463 8.23 -22.68 -18.43
N ASP A 464 7.27 -23.57 -18.19
CA ASP A 464 6.60 -24.32 -19.24
C ASP A 464 5.48 -23.46 -19.87
N PHE A 465 5.09 -22.38 -19.21
CA PHE A 465 4.25 -21.34 -19.79
C PHE A 465 4.92 -20.73 -21.04
N LYS A 466 4.44 -21.17 -22.21
CA LYS A 466 4.89 -20.75 -23.55
C LYS A 466 6.24 -21.34 -24.02
N LYS A 467 6.58 -22.55 -23.59
CA LYS A 467 7.42 -23.42 -24.43
C LYS A 467 6.60 -24.03 -25.56
#